data_AF-A0AAJ6TFA9-F1
#
_entry.id   AF-A0AAJ6TFA9-F1
#
_cell.length_a   1.000
_cell.length_b   1.000
_cell.length_c   1.000
_cell.angle_alpha   90.00
_cell.angle_beta   90.00
_cell.angle_gamma   90.00
#
_symmetry.space_group_name_H-M   'P 1'
#
loop_
_entity.id
_entity.type
_entity.pdbx_description
1 polymer ?
#
loop_
_entity_poly.entity_id
_entity_poly.type
_entity_poly.pdbx_seq_one_letter_code
_entity_poly.pdbx_strand_id
1 'polypeptide(L)'
;MLSWLQYLGARALQKATLLHNSLSIQQLGIGGGAMAKVVVVFDFDKTIIDCDSDNWVVEELDVHGLFAQLLPSLPWNRLMDKMMMELHSRGKTIQDIAECLKKVPLHPRIISTIKSAHASGCDLRVVSDSNYFFIETVLKHNGLMDCFSEINTNPSYVDAEGRLRILQYHDVNKFPSHGCTSCPPNMCKGLVMKRIQASVSAEGEKQFIYVGDGKNDFCPALTLKETDALMPRKNFPLWELICNNKMLVEANIQEWSDWEELETKLHNLTNTIFIEEKCSVRSDQLVPVDCKFETSSISAPAAVNRNVLPVPQ
;
A
#
# COMPACT_ATOMS: atom_id res chain seq x y z
N MET A 1 -6.87 -23.54 30.31
CA MET A 1 -5.40 -23.53 30.16
C MET A 1 -4.95 -23.88 28.73
N LEU A 2 -5.55 -24.88 28.07
CA LEU A 2 -5.21 -25.25 26.68
C LEU A 2 -5.42 -24.12 25.63
N SER A 3 -6.49 -23.32 25.74
CA SER A 3 -6.74 -22.21 24.78
C SER A 3 -5.75 -21.06 24.89
N TRP A 4 -5.17 -20.82 26.07
CA TRP A 4 -4.13 -19.80 26.29
C TRP A 4 -2.79 -20.20 25.67
N LEU A 5 -2.45 -21.49 25.73
CA LEU A 5 -1.24 -22.03 25.11
C LEU A 5 -1.35 -22.03 23.57
N GLN A 6 -2.54 -22.31 23.02
CA GLN A 6 -2.80 -22.18 21.58
C GLN A 6 -2.72 -20.72 21.12
N TYR A 7 -3.26 -19.77 21.89
CA TYR A 7 -3.17 -18.34 21.59
C TYR A 7 -1.72 -17.82 21.64
N LEU A 8 -0.94 -18.23 22.64
CA LEU A 8 0.49 -17.93 22.72
C LEU A 8 1.29 -18.60 21.59
N GLY A 9 0.93 -19.82 21.20
CA GLY A 9 1.49 -20.53 20.06
C GLY A 9 1.25 -19.80 18.74
N ALA A 10 0.03 -19.35 18.49
CA ALA A 10 -0.31 -18.54 17.30
C ALA A 10 0.45 -17.21 17.28
N ARG A 11 0.61 -16.54 18.43
CA ARG A 11 1.36 -15.28 18.56
C ARG A 11 2.87 -15.48 18.37
N ALA A 12 3.40 -16.61 18.83
CA ALA A 12 4.79 -17.00 18.63
C ALA A 12 5.05 -17.37 17.17
N LEU A 13 4.12 -18.09 16.52
CA LEU A 13 4.18 -18.37 15.09
C LEU A 13 4.12 -17.07 14.28
N GLN A 14 3.23 -16.12 14.64
CA GLN A 14 3.13 -14.82 13.98
C GLN A 14 4.41 -13.99 14.10
N LYS A 15 5.03 -13.94 15.29
CA LYS A 15 6.35 -13.32 15.47
C LYS A 15 7.44 -14.06 14.70
N ALA A 16 7.41 -15.39 14.67
CA ALA A 16 8.40 -16.21 13.98
C ALA A 16 8.28 -16.09 12.45
N THR A 17 7.08 -16.03 11.88
CA THR A 17 6.85 -15.80 10.45
C THR A 17 7.28 -14.39 10.04
N LEU A 18 6.97 -13.36 10.85
CA LEU A 18 7.43 -11.99 10.63
C LEU A 18 8.97 -11.87 10.75
N LEU A 19 9.58 -12.56 11.71
CA LEU A 19 11.04 -12.59 11.91
C LEU A 19 11.75 -13.42 10.83
N HIS A 20 11.17 -14.54 10.41
CA HIS A 20 11.75 -15.41 9.37
C HIS A 20 11.68 -14.74 8.00
N ASN A 21 10.59 -14.03 7.68
CA ASN A 21 10.49 -13.26 6.44
C ASN A 21 11.46 -12.06 6.43
N SER A 22 11.71 -11.43 7.58
CA SER A 22 12.69 -10.34 7.67
C SER A 22 14.15 -10.83 7.65
N LEU A 23 14.45 -12.00 8.22
CA LEU A 23 15.80 -12.59 8.22
C LEU A 23 16.16 -13.27 6.89
N SER A 24 15.20 -13.92 6.21
CA SER A 24 15.43 -14.55 4.90
C SER A 24 15.78 -13.53 3.81
N ILE A 25 15.34 -12.27 3.93
CA ILE A 25 15.64 -11.20 2.98
C ILE A 25 17.04 -10.60 3.24
N GLN A 26 17.56 -10.67 4.47
CA GLN A 26 18.85 -10.06 4.83
C GLN A 26 20.08 -10.94 4.54
N GLN A 27 19.91 -12.23 4.21
CA GLN A 27 21.05 -13.16 4.05
C GLN A 27 21.46 -13.51 2.62
N LEU A 28 20.84 -12.91 1.59
CA LEU A 28 21.30 -13.03 0.20
C LEU A 28 21.85 -11.69 -0.31
N GLY A 29 22.94 -11.23 0.29
CA GLY A 29 23.74 -10.15 -0.27
C GLY A 29 24.74 -10.68 -1.29
N ILE A 30 24.52 -10.36 -2.57
CA ILE A 30 25.50 -9.86 -3.55
C ILE A 30 24.67 -9.31 -4.74
N GLY A 31 24.63 -7.99 -4.83
CA GLY A 31 23.90 -7.24 -5.86
C GLY A 31 23.26 -6.03 -5.22
N GLY A 32 23.86 -4.85 -5.39
CA GLY A 32 23.22 -3.58 -5.01
C GLY A 32 21.96 -3.38 -5.86
N GLY A 33 20.85 -3.95 -5.41
CA GLY A 33 19.53 -3.68 -5.98
C GLY A 33 19.16 -2.24 -5.66
N ALA A 34 18.72 -1.50 -6.68
CA ALA A 34 18.15 -0.18 -6.47
C ALA A 34 16.95 -0.31 -5.51
N MET A 35 17.02 0.36 -4.36
CA MET A 35 15.95 0.37 -3.37
C MET A 35 14.72 1.04 -3.97
N ALA A 36 13.54 0.43 -3.83
CA ALA A 36 12.30 0.99 -4.35
C ALA A 36 12.03 2.38 -3.76
N LYS A 37 11.88 3.41 -4.60
CA LYS A 37 11.53 4.77 -4.17
C LYS A 37 10.02 5.01 -4.04
N VAL A 38 9.23 4.21 -4.74
CA VAL A 38 7.77 4.31 -4.73
C VAL A 38 7.20 3.12 -3.96
N VAL A 39 6.36 3.42 -2.97
CA VAL A 39 5.56 2.42 -2.27
C VAL A 39 4.10 2.57 -2.70
N VAL A 40 3.54 1.56 -3.36
CA VAL A 40 2.14 1.55 -3.76
C VAL A 40 1.37 0.66 -2.79
N VAL A 41 0.40 1.26 -2.10
CA VAL A 41 -0.44 0.59 -1.11
C VAL A 41 -1.84 0.45 -1.67
N PHE A 42 -2.29 -0.80 -1.80
CA PHE A 42 -3.63 -1.11 -2.30
C PHE A 42 -4.55 -1.53 -1.17
N ASP A 43 -5.79 -1.03 -1.18
CA ASP A 43 -6.90 -1.82 -0.64
C ASP A 43 -7.18 -3.05 -1.52
N PHE A 44 -7.93 -4.01 -1.01
CA PHE A 44 -8.19 -5.28 -1.69
C PHE A 44 -9.62 -5.37 -2.25
N ASP A 45 -10.62 -5.41 -1.38
CA ASP A 45 -12.03 -5.48 -1.78
C ASP A 45 -12.41 -4.23 -2.58
N LYS A 46 -13.14 -4.39 -3.69
CA LYS A 46 -13.54 -3.31 -4.62
C LYS A 46 -12.40 -2.43 -5.16
N THR A 47 -11.15 -2.81 -4.93
CA THR A 47 -9.94 -2.06 -5.35
C THR A 47 -8.97 -2.92 -6.13
N ILE A 48 -8.58 -4.11 -5.65
CA ILE A 48 -7.87 -5.10 -6.46
C ILE A 48 -8.90 -6.01 -7.13
N ILE A 49 -9.83 -6.57 -6.36
CA ILE A 49 -10.95 -7.36 -6.90
C ILE A 49 -12.18 -6.46 -7.13
N ASP A 50 -13.06 -6.85 -8.04
CA ASP A 50 -14.26 -6.07 -8.37
C ASP A 50 -15.51 -6.50 -7.58
N CYS A 51 -15.29 -6.94 -6.35
CA CYS A 51 -16.35 -7.27 -5.40
C CYS A 51 -15.85 -7.10 -3.96
N ASP A 52 -16.77 -7.29 -3.01
CA ASP A 52 -16.44 -7.46 -1.59
C ASP A 52 -16.29 -8.97 -1.33
N SER A 53 -15.11 -9.41 -0.90
CA SER A 53 -14.79 -10.84 -0.72
C SER A 53 -15.60 -11.51 0.38
N ASP A 54 -15.95 -10.77 1.44
CA ASP A 54 -16.80 -11.28 2.52
C ASP A 54 -18.22 -11.54 2.00
N ASN A 55 -18.82 -10.55 1.31
CA ASN A 55 -20.14 -10.70 0.70
C ASN A 55 -20.15 -11.83 -0.35
N TRP A 56 -19.10 -11.91 -1.19
CA TRP A 56 -18.95 -12.98 -2.18
C TRP A 56 -19.04 -14.37 -1.54
N VAL A 57 -18.26 -14.62 -0.48
CA VAL A 57 -18.28 -15.91 0.22
C VAL A 57 -19.63 -16.16 0.90
N VAL A 58 -20.24 -15.13 1.49
CA VAL A 58 -21.54 -15.24 2.15
C VAL A 58 -22.67 -15.62 1.18
N GLU A 59 -22.65 -15.04 -0.02
CA GLU A 59 -23.62 -15.31 -1.08
C GLU A 59 -23.38 -16.68 -1.73
N GLU A 60 -22.17 -16.92 -2.24
CA GLU A 60 -21.82 -18.13 -3.01
C GLU A 60 -21.87 -19.41 -2.18
N LEU A 61 -21.65 -19.33 -0.87
CA LEU A 61 -21.73 -20.48 0.03
C LEU A 61 -23.02 -20.52 0.87
N ASP A 62 -24.01 -19.71 0.49
CA ASP A 62 -25.39 -19.75 0.99
C ASP A 62 -25.53 -19.57 2.50
N VAL A 63 -24.77 -18.63 3.08
CA VAL A 63 -24.91 -18.24 4.50
C VAL A 63 -25.53 -16.85 4.68
N HIS A 64 -25.97 -16.21 3.60
CA HIS A 64 -26.58 -14.88 3.56
C HIS A 64 -27.79 -14.72 4.51
N GLY A 65 -28.62 -15.75 4.69
CA GLY A 65 -29.76 -15.68 5.61
C GLY A 65 -29.35 -15.49 7.08
N LEU A 66 -28.36 -16.25 7.54
CA LEU A 66 -27.83 -16.12 8.90
C LEU A 66 -27.01 -14.83 9.04
N PHE A 67 -26.26 -14.46 8.01
CA PHE A 67 -25.51 -13.22 7.96
C PHE A 67 -26.43 -12.00 8.18
N ALA A 68 -27.51 -11.89 7.40
CA ALA A 68 -28.48 -10.80 7.49
C ALA A 68 -29.16 -10.73 8.87
N GLN A 69 -29.45 -11.88 9.48
CA GLN A 69 -30.03 -11.93 10.82
C GLN A 69 -29.09 -11.35 11.90
N LEU A 70 -27.79 -11.56 11.76
CA LEU A 70 -26.81 -11.23 12.80
C LEU A 70 -26.14 -9.86 12.59
N LEU A 71 -26.14 -9.35 11.36
CA LEU A 71 -25.55 -8.08 10.97
C LEU A 71 -25.90 -6.89 11.90
N PRO A 72 -27.16 -6.73 12.38
CA PRO A 72 -27.49 -5.62 13.28
C PRO A 72 -26.84 -5.72 14.68
N SER A 73 -26.35 -6.90 15.08
CA SER A 73 -25.96 -7.21 16.45
C SER A 73 -24.47 -7.51 16.63
N LEU A 74 -23.73 -7.72 15.53
CA LEU A 74 -22.33 -8.11 15.57
C LEU A 74 -21.47 -7.17 14.73
N PRO A 75 -20.29 -6.74 15.24
CA PRO A 75 -19.28 -6.11 14.40
C PRO A 75 -18.88 -7.00 13.23
N TRP A 76 -18.67 -6.40 12.06
CA TRP A 76 -18.43 -7.10 10.79
C TRP A 76 -17.37 -8.22 10.88
N ASN A 77 -16.19 -7.93 11.41
CA ASN A 77 -15.13 -8.94 11.55
C ASN A 77 -15.55 -10.16 12.40
N ARG A 78 -16.27 -9.93 13.51
CA ARG A 78 -16.79 -11.03 14.36
C ARG A 78 -17.92 -11.79 13.67
N LEU A 79 -18.73 -11.09 12.88
CA LEU A 79 -19.76 -11.71 12.07
C LEU A 79 -19.14 -12.64 11.04
N MET A 80 -18.07 -12.22 10.36
CA MET A 80 -17.36 -13.05 9.40
C MET A 80 -16.68 -14.27 10.02
N ASP A 81 -16.03 -14.14 11.18
CA ASP A 81 -15.55 -15.32 11.94
C ASP A 81 -16.71 -16.31 12.23
N LYS A 82 -17.90 -15.78 12.56
CA LYS A 82 -19.09 -16.60 12.79
C LYS A 82 -19.63 -17.24 11.53
N MET A 83 -19.54 -16.59 10.37
CA MET A 83 -19.91 -17.19 9.08
C MET A 83 -18.96 -18.33 8.73
N MET A 84 -17.66 -18.20 8.99
CA MET A 84 -16.72 -19.29 8.74
C MET A 84 -17.00 -20.51 9.62
N MET A 85 -17.39 -20.30 10.88
CA MET A 85 -17.84 -21.37 11.77
C MET A 85 -19.15 -22.02 11.30
N GLU A 86 -20.08 -21.23 10.76
CA GLU A 86 -21.33 -21.75 10.19
C GLU A 86 -21.09 -22.58 8.93
N LEU A 87 -20.21 -22.13 8.04
CA LEU A 87 -19.85 -22.90 6.85
C LEU A 87 -19.31 -24.28 7.24
N HIS A 88 -18.42 -24.32 8.22
CA HIS A 88 -17.92 -25.59 8.75
C HIS A 88 -19.03 -26.44 9.40
N SER A 89 -19.97 -25.84 10.13
CA SER A 89 -21.12 -26.56 10.72
C SER A 89 -21.99 -27.25 9.67
N ARG A 90 -22.04 -26.66 8.46
CA ARG A 90 -22.71 -27.20 7.26
C ARG A 90 -21.85 -28.15 6.44
N GLY A 91 -20.68 -28.54 6.93
CA GLY A 91 -19.78 -29.48 6.27
C GLY A 91 -18.95 -28.88 5.14
N LYS A 92 -18.88 -27.55 5.00
CA LYS A 92 -17.95 -26.90 4.06
C LYS A 92 -16.53 -26.94 4.60
N THR A 93 -15.62 -27.35 3.74
CA THR A 93 -14.19 -27.43 4.03
C THR A 93 -13.48 -26.12 3.71
N ILE A 94 -12.25 -25.97 4.20
CA ILE A 94 -11.35 -24.88 3.78
C ILE A 94 -11.16 -24.86 2.27
N GLN A 95 -11.11 -26.03 1.62
CA GLN A 95 -10.97 -26.11 0.18
C GLN A 95 -12.20 -25.56 -0.54
N ASP A 96 -13.42 -25.81 -0.03
CA ASP A 96 -14.64 -25.24 -0.62
C ASP A 96 -14.63 -23.71 -0.57
N ILE A 97 -14.16 -23.13 0.54
CA ILE A 97 -13.99 -21.68 0.67
C ILE A 97 -12.92 -21.17 -0.31
N ALA A 98 -11.81 -21.89 -0.44
CA ALA A 98 -10.76 -21.53 -1.40
C ALA A 98 -11.25 -21.57 -2.85
N GLU A 99 -11.97 -22.63 -3.26
CA GLU A 99 -12.55 -22.75 -4.60
C GLU A 99 -13.62 -21.69 -4.88
N CYS A 100 -14.36 -21.25 -3.85
CA CYS A 100 -15.25 -20.11 -3.94
C CYS A 100 -14.48 -18.81 -4.24
N LEU A 101 -13.40 -18.56 -3.48
CA LEU A 101 -12.58 -17.35 -3.62
C LEU A 101 -11.83 -17.28 -4.95
N LYS A 102 -11.43 -18.41 -5.53
CA LYS A 102 -10.79 -18.44 -6.86
C LYS A 102 -11.67 -17.88 -7.98
N LYS A 103 -12.99 -17.82 -7.77
CA LYS A 103 -13.96 -17.33 -8.74
C LYS A 103 -14.29 -15.84 -8.60
N VAL A 104 -13.72 -15.13 -7.61
CA VAL A 104 -13.99 -13.70 -7.43
C VAL A 104 -13.66 -12.93 -8.72
N PRO A 105 -14.47 -11.93 -9.09
CA PRO A 105 -14.20 -11.11 -10.26
C PRO A 105 -12.89 -10.33 -10.06
N LEU A 106 -11.91 -10.61 -10.90
CA LEU A 106 -10.64 -9.91 -10.98
C LEU A 106 -10.38 -9.52 -12.43
N HIS A 107 -10.30 -8.22 -12.70
CA HIS A 107 -10.16 -7.76 -14.07
C HIS A 107 -8.73 -8.02 -14.61
N PRO A 108 -8.55 -8.53 -15.84
CA PRO A 108 -7.21 -8.84 -16.37
C PRO A 108 -6.23 -7.66 -16.34
N ARG A 109 -6.75 -6.44 -16.46
CA ARG A 109 -5.96 -5.21 -16.47
C ARG A 109 -5.36 -4.82 -15.10
N ILE A 110 -6.04 -5.14 -13.99
CA ILE A 110 -5.41 -4.92 -12.67
C ILE A 110 -4.26 -5.92 -12.46
N ILE A 111 -4.37 -7.15 -13.01
CA ILE A 111 -3.28 -8.14 -13.00
C ILE A 111 -2.06 -7.60 -13.77
N SER A 112 -2.24 -7.08 -14.98
CA SER A 112 -1.14 -6.48 -15.75
C SER A 112 -0.55 -5.25 -15.05
N THR A 113 -1.40 -4.41 -14.47
CA THR A 113 -1.01 -3.20 -13.74
C THR A 113 -0.10 -3.53 -12.55
N ILE A 114 -0.51 -4.47 -11.67
CA ILE A 114 0.27 -4.89 -10.50
C ILE A 114 1.62 -5.48 -10.95
N LYS A 115 1.61 -6.40 -11.93
CA LYS A 115 2.84 -7.02 -12.44
C LYS A 115 3.80 -5.98 -13.04
N SER A 116 3.28 -4.99 -13.77
CA SER A 116 4.09 -3.95 -14.40
C SER A 116 4.66 -2.97 -13.38
N ALA A 117 3.89 -2.58 -12.36
CA ALA A 117 4.37 -1.73 -11.28
C ALA A 117 5.49 -2.43 -10.48
N HIS A 118 5.30 -3.72 -10.16
CA HIS A 118 6.31 -4.55 -9.50
C HIS A 118 7.58 -4.68 -10.37
N ALA A 119 7.43 -5.01 -11.65
CA ALA A 119 8.57 -5.13 -12.58
C ALA A 119 9.32 -3.81 -12.80
N SER A 120 8.65 -2.68 -12.61
CA SER A 120 9.25 -1.33 -12.65
C SER A 120 10.02 -0.98 -11.37
N GLY A 121 10.02 -1.85 -10.35
CA GLY A 121 10.74 -1.64 -9.09
C GLY A 121 9.94 -0.90 -8.02
N CYS A 122 8.61 -0.84 -8.13
CA CYS A 122 7.77 -0.34 -7.04
C CYS A 122 7.65 -1.38 -5.92
N ASP A 123 7.67 -0.92 -4.67
CA ASP A 123 7.33 -1.74 -3.51
C ASP A 123 5.81 -1.78 -3.36
N LEU A 124 5.18 -2.91 -3.66
CA LEU A 124 3.73 -3.06 -3.58
C LEU A 124 3.32 -3.68 -2.25
N ARG A 125 2.32 -3.09 -1.60
CA ARG A 125 1.77 -3.58 -0.32
C ARG A 125 0.25 -3.61 -0.36
N VAL A 126 -0.35 -4.46 0.47
CA VAL A 126 -1.79 -4.49 0.70
C VAL A 126 -2.11 -4.02 2.12
N VAL A 127 -3.09 -3.14 2.25
CA VAL A 127 -3.70 -2.75 3.54
C VAL A 127 -5.22 -2.87 3.40
N SER A 128 -5.78 -3.96 3.92
CA SER A 128 -7.19 -4.30 3.71
C SER A 128 -7.87 -4.77 4.99
N ASP A 129 -9.15 -4.43 5.11
CA ASP A 129 -10.01 -4.88 6.22
C ASP A 129 -10.70 -6.24 5.96
N SER A 130 -10.30 -6.94 4.89
CA SER A 130 -10.64 -8.36 4.65
C SER A 130 -9.91 -9.27 5.66
N ASN A 131 -9.55 -10.50 5.28
CA ASN A 131 -8.73 -11.40 6.09
C ASN A 131 -7.63 -12.08 5.27
N TYR A 132 -6.57 -12.52 5.95
CA TYR A 132 -5.36 -13.02 5.27
C TYR A 132 -5.63 -14.23 4.36
N PHE A 133 -6.46 -15.20 4.77
CA PHE A 133 -6.78 -16.38 3.98
C PHE A 133 -7.47 -15.99 2.67
N PHE A 134 -8.37 -15.00 2.69
CA PHE A 134 -9.08 -14.55 1.50
C PHE A 134 -8.11 -13.90 0.51
N ILE A 135 -7.36 -12.90 0.98
CA ILE A 135 -6.39 -12.18 0.15
C ILE A 135 -5.35 -13.15 -0.42
N GLU A 136 -4.74 -13.98 0.43
CA GLU A 136 -3.70 -14.92 0.02
C GLU A 136 -4.22 -15.91 -1.05
N THR A 137 -5.42 -16.44 -0.87
CA THR A 137 -6.02 -17.39 -1.81
C THR A 137 -6.19 -16.77 -3.20
N VAL A 138 -6.76 -15.57 -3.26
CA VAL A 138 -7.02 -14.86 -4.52
C VAL A 138 -5.71 -14.45 -5.19
N LEU A 139 -4.76 -13.88 -4.45
CA LEU A 139 -3.47 -13.43 -5.01
C LEU A 139 -2.62 -14.61 -5.49
N LYS A 140 -2.57 -15.73 -4.75
CA LYS A 140 -1.86 -16.94 -5.20
C LYS A 140 -2.48 -17.52 -6.46
N HIS A 141 -3.81 -17.63 -6.52
CA HIS A 141 -4.50 -18.17 -7.70
C HIS A 141 -4.18 -17.39 -8.98
N ASN A 142 -4.03 -16.07 -8.87
CA ASN A 142 -3.79 -15.18 -10.01
C ASN A 142 -2.30 -14.88 -10.26
N GLY A 143 -1.38 -15.53 -9.53
CA GLY A 143 0.06 -15.32 -9.67
C GLY A 143 0.49 -13.88 -9.36
N LEU A 144 -0.11 -13.29 -8.33
CA LEU A 144 0.16 -11.94 -7.83
C LEU A 144 0.82 -11.91 -6.46
N MET A 145 0.85 -13.04 -5.73
CA MET A 145 1.38 -13.09 -4.37
C MET A 145 2.82 -12.56 -4.28
N ASP A 146 3.67 -12.97 -5.21
CA ASP A 146 5.09 -12.57 -5.24
C ASP A 146 5.31 -11.11 -5.65
N CYS A 147 4.26 -10.40 -6.07
CA CYS A 147 4.35 -8.97 -6.37
C CYS A 147 4.28 -8.09 -5.12
N PHE A 148 3.78 -8.61 -4.00
CA PHE A 148 3.55 -7.84 -2.77
C PHE A 148 4.57 -8.20 -1.69
N SER A 149 5.29 -7.20 -1.20
CA SER A 149 6.28 -7.37 -0.13
C SER A 149 5.63 -7.53 1.25
N GLU A 150 4.42 -6.97 1.42
CA GLU A 150 3.73 -6.94 2.70
C GLU A 150 2.20 -6.92 2.53
N ILE A 151 1.49 -7.74 3.31
CA ILE A 151 0.03 -7.76 3.39
C ILE A 151 -0.37 -7.51 4.84
N ASN A 152 -1.09 -6.41 5.08
CA ASN A 152 -1.64 -6.05 6.38
C ASN A 152 -3.15 -6.16 6.35
N THR A 153 -3.68 -7.13 7.10
CA THR A 153 -5.10 -7.42 7.16
C THR A 153 -5.43 -8.22 8.41
N ASN A 154 -6.71 -8.46 8.68
CA ASN A 154 -7.16 -9.28 9.80
C ASN A 154 -6.54 -10.69 9.72
N PRO A 155 -5.79 -11.14 10.76
CA PRO A 155 -5.17 -12.46 10.75
C PRO A 155 -6.22 -13.56 10.63
N SER A 156 -5.84 -14.66 9.99
CA SER A 156 -6.70 -15.85 9.93
C SER A 156 -5.86 -17.12 10.00
N TYR A 157 -6.47 -18.19 10.47
CA TYR A 157 -5.84 -19.51 10.58
C TYR A 157 -6.90 -20.60 10.56
N VAL A 158 -6.50 -21.81 10.19
CA VAL A 158 -7.34 -23.01 10.32
C VAL A 158 -7.06 -23.63 11.68
N ASP A 159 -8.10 -23.82 12.50
CA ASP A 159 -7.94 -24.44 13.82
C ASP A 159 -7.86 -25.97 13.75
N ALA A 160 -7.68 -26.61 14.91
CA ALA A 160 -7.50 -28.07 15.00
C ALA A 160 -8.73 -28.86 14.52
N GLU A 161 -9.90 -28.23 14.50
CA GLU A 161 -11.15 -28.82 14.02
C GLU A 161 -11.36 -28.58 12.52
N GLY A 162 -10.47 -27.87 11.83
CA GLY A 162 -10.59 -27.56 10.41
C GLY A 162 -11.41 -26.31 10.10
N ARG A 163 -11.71 -25.48 11.11
CA ARG A 163 -12.49 -24.24 10.93
C ARG A 163 -11.57 -23.09 10.56
N LEU A 164 -11.97 -22.29 9.58
CA LEU A 164 -11.32 -21.01 9.33
C LEU A 164 -11.71 -20.04 10.45
N ARG A 165 -10.71 -19.49 11.12
CA ARG A 165 -10.86 -18.49 12.17
C ARG A 165 -10.33 -17.16 11.70
N ILE A 166 -11.08 -16.10 11.94
CA ILE A 166 -10.72 -14.72 11.63
C ILE A 166 -10.54 -13.95 12.94
N LEU A 167 -9.40 -13.29 13.08
CA LEU A 167 -9.05 -12.49 14.25
C LEU A 167 -9.08 -11.01 13.90
N GLN A 168 -9.14 -10.15 14.92
CA GLN A 168 -8.99 -8.71 14.73
C GLN A 168 -7.51 -8.35 14.59
N TYR A 169 -7.21 -7.40 13.71
CA TYR A 169 -5.84 -6.91 13.53
C TYR A 169 -5.31 -6.19 14.79
N HIS A 170 -6.10 -5.29 15.35
CA HIS A 170 -5.79 -4.63 16.63
C HIS A 170 -6.24 -5.48 17.82
N ASP A 171 -5.43 -5.48 18.87
CA ASP A 171 -5.66 -6.29 20.07
C ASP A 171 -6.89 -5.79 20.85
N VAL A 172 -7.90 -6.64 20.96
CA VAL A 172 -9.14 -6.39 21.70
C VAL A 172 -8.93 -6.13 23.19
N ASN A 173 -7.79 -6.56 23.75
CA ASN A 173 -7.48 -6.38 25.17
C ASN A 173 -6.82 -5.03 25.46
N LYS A 174 -6.52 -4.25 24.43
CA LYS A 174 -6.12 -2.85 24.59
C LYS A 174 -7.35 -1.98 24.34
N PHE A 175 -7.69 -1.12 25.29
CA PHE A 175 -8.79 -0.16 25.11
C PHE A 175 -8.28 1.28 25.26
N PRO A 176 -8.59 2.18 24.30
CA PRO A 176 -9.20 1.89 23.00
C PRO A 176 -8.28 1.00 22.13
N SER A 177 -8.84 0.11 21.29
CA SER A 177 -8.06 -0.88 20.50
C SER A 177 -6.95 -0.25 19.69
N HIS A 178 -7.20 0.96 19.20
CA HIS A 178 -6.23 1.78 18.50
C HIS A 178 -6.47 3.30 18.60
N GLY A 179 -7.43 3.75 19.42
CA GLY A 179 -7.65 5.19 19.71
C GLY A 179 -8.18 6.07 18.57
N CYS A 180 -8.57 5.49 17.43
CA CYS A 180 -9.20 6.21 16.32
C CYS A 180 -10.72 6.09 16.41
N THR A 181 -11.43 7.19 16.22
CA THR A 181 -12.90 7.26 16.33
C THR A 181 -13.64 7.00 15.02
N SER A 182 -12.94 7.03 13.88
CA SER A 182 -13.53 6.92 12.54
C SER A 182 -13.34 5.55 11.88
N CYS A 183 -12.49 4.69 12.45
CA CYS A 183 -12.19 3.35 11.93
C CYS A 183 -12.98 2.27 12.68
N PRO A 184 -13.26 1.12 12.04
CA PRO A 184 -13.87 -0.01 12.71
C PRO A 184 -12.94 -0.55 13.81
N PRO A 185 -13.47 -1.14 14.89
CA PRO A 185 -12.67 -1.51 16.07
C PRO A 185 -11.53 -2.49 15.81
N ASN A 186 -11.66 -3.31 14.77
CA ASN A 186 -10.73 -4.38 14.45
C ASN A 186 -9.48 -3.90 13.70
N MET A 187 -9.57 -2.88 12.86
CA MET A 187 -8.45 -2.41 12.04
C MET A 187 -8.55 -0.93 11.69
N CYS A 188 -7.48 -0.18 12.00
CA CYS A 188 -7.28 1.20 11.57
C CYS A 188 -6.20 1.25 10.50
N LYS A 189 -6.61 1.33 9.23
CA LYS A 189 -5.68 1.38 8.09
C LYS A 189 -4.71 2.57 8.17
N GLY A 190 -5.12 3.71 8.74
CA GLY A 190 -4.24 4.87 8.92
C GLY A 190 -3.10 4.64 9.92
N LEU A 191 -3.31 3.86 10.98
CA LEU A 191 -2.23 3.48 11.90
C LEU A 191 -1.28 2.46 11.27
N VAL A 192 -1.83 1.53 10.47
CA VAL A 192 -1.01 0.63 9.66
C VAL A 192 -0.15 1.43 8.67
N MET A 193 -0.74 2.42 7.99
CA MET A 193 -0.03 3.29 7.06
C MET A 193 1.12 4.06 7.73
N LYS A 194 0.88 4.67 8.90
CA LYS A 194 1.94 5.32 9.68
C LYS A 194 3.07 4.37 10.07
N ARG A 195 2.75 3.12 10.43
CA ARG A 195 3.77 2.10 10.73
C ARG A 195 4.58 1.75 9.47
N ILE A 196 3.92 1.59 8.32
CA ILE A 196 4.57 1.34 7.03
C ILE A 196 5.54 2.49 6.70
N GLN A 197 5.06 3.74 6.74
CA GLN A 197 5.89 4.93 6.52
C GLN A 197 7.10 4.99 7.45
N ALA A 198 6.92 4.68 8.75
CA ALA A 198 8.01 4.64 9.71
C ALA A 198 9.00 3.50 9.45
N SER A 199 8.54 2.36 8.91
CA SER A 199 9.41 1.21 8.64
C SER A 199 10.37 1.43 7.47
N VAL A 200 9.97 2.22 6.48
CA VAL A 200 10.78 2.48 5.28
C VAL A 200 11.54 3.81 5.34
N SER A 201 11.32 4.64 6.36
CA SER A 201 11.96 5.96 6.47
C SER A 201 13.48 5.89 6.61
N ALA A 202 14.00 4.80 7.19
CA ALA A 202 15.43 4.54 7.30
C ALA A 202 16.09 4.23 5.94
N GLU A 203 15.30 3.89 4.92
CA GLU A 203 15.75 3.53 3.57
C GLU A 203 15.75 4.73 2.61
N GLY A 204 15.61 5.95 3.15
CA GLY A 204 15.51 7.19 2.40
C GLY A 204 14.07 7.66 2.22
N GLU A 205 13.92 8.81 1.57
CA GLU A 205 12.61 9.38 1.27
C GLU A 205 11.89 8.52 0.24
N LYS A 206 10.66 8.12 0.58
CA LYS A 206 9.77 7.31 -0.25
C LYS A 206 8.54 8.13 -0.60
N GLN A 207 8.08 7.98 -1.83
CA GLN A 207 6.81 8.52 -2.27
C GLN A 207 5.74 7.45 -2.21
N PHE A 208 4.61 7.76 -1.58
CA PHE A 208 3.50 6.83 -1.41
C PHE A 208 2.41 7.07 -2.43
N ILE A 209 1.87 5.98 -2.96
CA ILE A 209 0.64 6.00 -3.77
C ILE A 209 -0.35 5.09 -3.07
N TYR A 210 -1.46 5.63 -2.56
CA TYR A 210 -2.53 4.84 -1.96
C TYR A 210 -3.69 4.67 -2.95
N VAL A 211 -4.11 3.43 -3.19
CA VAL A 211 -5.24 3.09 -4.06
C VAL A 211 -6.35 2.46 -3.22
N GLY A 212 -7.57 2.98 -3.29
CA GLY A 212 -8.68 2.48 -2.48
C GLY A 212 -10.05 2.98 -2.94
N ASP A 213 -11.11 2.45 -2.35
CA ASP A 213 -12.50 2.78 -2.68
C ASP A 213 -13.35 3.09 -1.42
N GLY A 214 -13.01 2.48 -0.28
CA GLY A 214 -13.90 2.38 0.86
C GLY A 214 -13.80 3.54 1.86
N LYS A 215 -14.81 3.69 2.70
CA LYS A 215 -14.79 4.68 3.80
C LYS A 215 -13.62 4.45 4.77
N ASN A 216 -13.23 3.19 4.97
CA ASN A 216 -12.10 2.78 5.81
C ASN A 216 -10.73 3.21 5.23
N ASP A 217 -10.67 3.67 3.98
CA ASP A 217 -9.47 4.23 3.34
C ASP A 217 -9.32 5.75 3.57
N PHE A 218 -10.31 6.41 4.14
CA PHE A 218 -10.19 7.83 4.44
C PHE A 218 -9.11 8.11 5.51
N CYS A 219 -8.99 7.24 6.51
CA CYS A 219 -7.97 7.40 7.56
C CYS A 219 -6.52 7.32 7.04
N PRO A 220 -6.12 6.34 6.21
CA PRO A 220 -4.79 6.35 5.60
C PRO A 220 -4.59 7.49 4.61
N ALA A 221 -5.63 7.95 3.90
CA ALA A 221 -5.53 9.13 3.04
C ALA A 221 -5.04 10.39 3.79
N LEU A 222 -5.47 10.58 5.05
CA LEU A 222 -5.03 11.69 5.92
C LEU A 222 -3.56 11.58 6.38
N THR A 223 -2.86 10.48 6.08
CA THR A 223 -1.46 10.28 6.46
C THR A 223 -0.49 10.58 5.31
N LEU A 224 -1.03 10.83 4.12
CA LEU A 224 -0.28 11.13 2.92
C LEU A 224 0.07 12.63 2.88
N LYS A 225 1.25 12.94 2.33
CA LYS A 225 1.79 14.29 2.19
C LYS A 225 1.55 14.85 0.79
N GLU A 226 1.87 16.12 0.57
CA GLU A 226 1.76 16.78 -0.74
C GLU A 226 2.53 16.07 -1.88
N THR A 227 3.66 15.44 -1.56
CA THR A 227 4.43 14.64 -2.53
C THR A 227 3.78 13.30 -2.86
N ASP A 228 2.90 12.80 -2.00
CA ASP A 228 2.24 11.50 -2.19
C ASP A 228 1.02 11.61 -3.13
N ALA A 229 0.50 10.47 -3.56
CA ALA A 229 -0.72 10.41 -4.36
C ALA A 229 -1.80 9.54 -3.70
N LEU A 230 -3.05 9.98 -3.83
CA LEU A 230 -4.24 9.21 -3.48
C LEU A 230 -5.03 8.90 -4.76
N MET A 231 -5.34 7.64 -5.01
CA MET A 231 -6.11 7.18 -6.16
C MET A 231 -7.45 6.60 -5.72
N PRO A 232 -8.47 7.45 -5.43
CA PRO A 232 -9.78 6.97 -5.00
C PRO A 232 -10.62 6.47 -6.19
N ARG A 233 -11.30 5.34 -6.02
CA ARG A 233 -12.26 4.83 -7.01
C ARG A 233 -13.51 5.74 -7.06
N LYS A 234 -13.84 6.29 -8.22
CA LYS A 234 -14.99 7.19 -8.39
C LYS A 234 -16.31 6.49 -8.09
N ASN A 235 -17.24 7.24 -7.49
CA ASN A 235 -18.56 6.75 -7.07
C ASN A 235 -18.52 5.69 -5.95
N PHE A 236 -17.41 5.60 -5.22
CA PHE A 236 -17.30 4.81 -3.99
C PHE A 236 -17.09 5.74 -2.78
N PRO A 237 -17.32 5.24 -1.54
CA PRO A 237 -17.37 6.10 -0.35
C PRO A 237 -16.12 6.94 -0.08
N LEU A 238 -14.91 6.45 -0.42
CA LEU A 238 -13.69 7.24 -0.31
C LEU A 238 -13.77 8.49 -1.18
N TRP A 239 -14.12 8.33 -2.45
CA TRP A 239 -14.21 9.43 -3.39
C TRP A 239 -15.24 10.47 -2.94
N GLU A 240 -16.41 10.04 -2.46
CA GLU A 240 -17.43 10.95 -1.90
C GLU A 240 -16.90 11.74 -0.69
N LEU A 241 -16.18 11.09 0.22
CA LEU A 241 -15.57 11.74 1.38
C LEU A 241 -14.52 12.78 0.97
N ILE A 242 -13.69 12.46 -0.03
CA ILE A 242 -12.68 13.36 -0.57
C ILE A 242 -13.34 14.57 -1.24
N CYS A 243 -14.37 14.37 -2.05
CA CYS A 243 -15.12 15.47 -2.67
C CYS A 243 -15.69 16.44 -1.63
N ASN A 244 -16.19 15.91 -0.51
CA ASN A 244 -16.77 16.72 0.57
C ASN A 244 -15.73 17.33 1.52
N ASN A 245 -14.50 16.83 1.55
CA ASN A 245 -13.48 17.21 2.54
C ASN A 245 -12.10 17.45 1.89
N LYS A 246 -12.07 18.01 0.68
CA LYS A 246 -10.85 18.11 -0.14
C LYS A 246 -9.65 18.74 0.59
N MET A 247 -9.89 19.71 1.47
CA MET A 247 -8.85 20.41 2.21
C MET A 247 -8.17 19.57 3.32
N LEU A 248 -8.71 18.40 3.66
CA LEU A 248 -8.14 17.53 4.70
C LEU A 248 -7.06 16.56 4.17
N VAL A 249 -6.96 16.40 2.85
CA VAL A 249 -5.98 15.52 2.22
C VAL A 249 -4.97 16.37 1.47
N GLU A 250 -3.71 16.29 1.90
CA GLU A 250 -2.60 17.03 1.30
C GLU A 250 -2.13 16.42 -0.03
N ALA A 251 -2.29 15.11 -0.19
CA ALA A 251 -1.81 14.36 -1.34
C ALA A 251 -2.44 14.76 -2.67
N ASN A 252 -1.69 14.51 -3.75
CA ASN A 252 -2.19 14.65 -5.11
C ASN A 252 -3.30 13.62 -5.38
N ILE A 253 -4.53 14.09 -5.58
CA ILE A 253 -5.70 13.23 -5.83
C ILE A 253 -5.78 12.88 -7.32
N GLN A 254 -5.81 11.58 -7.60
CA GLN A 254 -5.85 10.98 -8.94
C GLN A 254 -6.97 9.93 -9.02
N GLU A 255 -8.22 10.39 -9.00
CA GLU A 255 -9.38 9.49 -9.05
C GLU A 255 -9.47 8.67 -10.34
N TRP A 256 -10.04 7.47 -10.26
CA TRP A 256 -10.18 6.54 -11.39
C TRP A 256 -11.56 5.91 -11.42
N SER A 257 -12.08 5.64 -12.62
CA SER A 257 -13.45 5.16 -12.84
C SER A 257 -13.48 3.67 -13.21
N ASP A 258 -12.42 3.20 -13.86
CA ASP A 258 -12.25 1.84 -14.35
C ASP A 258 -10.77 1.43 -14.32
N TRP A 259 -10.51 0.17 -14.68
CA TRP A 259 -9.17 -0.40 -14.66
C TRP A 259 -8.22 0.22 -15.69
N GLU A 260 -8.73 0.84 -16.75
CA GLU A 260 -7.95 1.52 -17.79
C GLU A 260 -7.40 2.85 -17.28
N GLU A 261 -8.27 3.63 -16.65
CA GLU A 261 -7.86 4.85 -15.97
C GLU A 261 -6.89 4.55 -14.82
N LEU A 262 -7.14 3.51 -14.02
CA LEU A 262 -6.23 3.10 -12.96
C LEU A 262 -4.84 2.77 -13.51
N GLU A 263 -4.75 1.88 -14.50
CA GLU A 263 -3.49 1.46 -15.12
C GLU A 263 -2.72 2.68 -15.65
N THR A 264 -3.39 3.53 -16.42
CA THR A 264 -2.80 4.72 -17.04
C THR A 264 -2.28 5.70 -15.99
N LYS A 265 -3.09 6.00 -14.97
CA LYS A 265 -2.72 6.97 -13.92
C LYS A 265 -1.59 6.45 -13.04
N LEU A 266 -1.64 5.18 -12.62
CA LEU A 266 -0.58 4.58 -11.82
C LEU A 266 0.74 4.53 -12.60
N HIS A 267 0.69 4.17 -13.88
CA HIS A 267 1.87 4.18 -14.75
C HIS A 267 2.46 5.59 -14.91
N ASN A 268 1.62 6.60 -15.13
CA ASN A 268 2.08 7.98 -15.26
C ASN A 268 2.70 8.51 -13.96
N LEU A 269 2.08 8.24 -12.81
CA LEU A 269 2.62 8.62 -11.50
C LEU A 269 3.99 7.97 -11.27
N THR A 270 4.07 6.65 -11.39
CA THR A 270 5.33 5.92 -11.17
C THR A 270 6.43 6.39 -12.12
N ASN A 271 6.15 6.56 -13.41
CA ASN A 271 7.12 7.07 -14.39
C ASN A 271 7.62 8.48 -14.07
N THR A 272 6.72 9.39 -13.66
CA THR A 272 7.09 10.77 -13.32
C THR A 272 8.10 10.77 -12.18
N ILE A 273 7.85 9.96 -11.14
CA ILE A 273 8.72 9.84 -9.97
C ILE A 273 10.10 9.28 -10.36
N PHE A 274 10.13 8.24 -11.21
CA PHE A 274 11.39 7.66 -11.70
C PHE A 274 12.17 8.60 -12.65
N ILE A 275 11.49 9.47 -13.40
CA ILE A 275 12.14 10.48 -14.26
C ILE A 275 12.76 11.59 -13.40
N GLU A 276 12.02 12.11 -12.43
CA GLU A 276 12.50 13.14 -11.50
C GLU A 276 13.76 12.66 -10.78
N GLU A 277 13.80 11.39 -10.34
CA GLU A 277 15.00 10.77 -9.80
C GLU A 277 16.20 10.83 -10.75
N LYS A 278 16.04 10.39 -12.00
CA LYS A 278 17.15 10.38 -12.97
C LYS A 278 17.68 11.79 -13.25
N CYS A 279 16.82 12.79 -13.20
CA CYS A 279 17.21 14.19 -13.35
C CYS A 279 17.96 14.72 -12.13
N SER A 280 17.50 14.43 -10.91
CA SER A 280 18.19 14.85 -9.68
C SER A 280 19.58 14.23 -9.55
N VAL A 281 19.75 12.93 -9.85
CA VAL A 281 21.07 12.27 -9.82
C VAL A 281 22.03 12.86 -10.85
N ARG A 282 21.54 13.31 -12.01
CA ARG A 282 22.37 13.97 -13.04
C ARG A 282 22.81 15.37 -12.62
N SER A 283 21.99 16.09 -11.85
CA SER A 283 22.32 17.42 -11.32
C SER A 283 23.45 17.35 -10.30
N ASP A 284 23.44 16.35 -9.40
CA ASP A 284 24.46 16.18 -8.35
C ASP A 284 25.83 15.71 -8.89
N GLN A 285 25.89 15.25 -10.15
CA GLN A 285 27.12 14.81 -10.82
C GLN A 285 27.80 15.91 -11.68
N LEU A 286 27.21 17.10 -11.78
CA LEU A 286 27.85 18.23 -12.45
C LEU A 286 28.90 18.85 -11.51
N VAL A 287 30.16 18.40 -11.65
CA VAL A 287 31.32 19.05 -11.04
C VAL A 287 31.38 20.51 -11.53
N PRO A 288 31.47 21.52 -10.65
CA PRO A 288 31.68 22.89 -11.09
C PRO A 288 33.03 22.97 -11.80
N VAL A 289 33.02 23.33 -13.09
CA VAL A 289 34.24 23.75 -13.78
C VAL A 289 34.57 25.12 -13.25
N ASP A 290 35.53 25.19 -12.33
CA ASP A 290 36.14 26.44 -11.88
C ASP A 290 36.81 27.14 -13.07
N CYS A 291 36.07 28.03 -13.74
CA CYS A 291 36.64 29.03 -14.63
C CYS A 291 37.40 30.05 -13.78
N LYS A 292 38.69 29.77 -13.52
CA LYS A 292 39.63 30.74 -12.96
C LYS A 292 39.75 31.93 -13.91
N PHE A 293 39.10 33.04 -13.56
CA PHE A 293 39.51 34.36 -14.03
C PHE A 293 40.78 34.77 -13.27
N GLU A 294 41.92 34.78 -13.95
CA GLU A 294 43.13 35.41 -13.43
C GLU A 294 43.05 36.93 -13.64
N THR A 295 42.66 37.64 -12.59
CA THR A 295 42.90 39.08 -12.44
C THR A 295 44.36 39.32 -12.11
N SER A 296 45.13 39.81 -13.09
CA SER A 296 46.49 40.29 -12.88
C SER A 296 46.50 41.81 -12.77
N SER A 297 46.61 42.32 -11.55
CA SER A 297 46.90 43.72 -11.25
C SER A 297 48.42 43.96 -11.26
N ILE A 298 48.93 44.83 -12.14
CA ILE A 298 50.29 45.40 -12.01
C ILE A 298 50.24 46.92 -12.28
N SER A 299 50.90 47.64 -11.40
CA SER A 299 51.03 49.09 -11.22
C SER A 299 51.85 49.81 -12.31
N ALA A 300 51.48 51.07 -12.58
CA ALA A 300 52.26 52.09 -13.30
C ALA A 300 53.45 52.58 -12.42
N PRO A 301 54.56 53.17 -12.93
CA PRO A 301 54.54 54.39 -13.76
C PRO A 301 55.69 54.60 -14.79
N ALA A 302 55.48 55.51 -15.76
CA ALA A 302 56.36 56.65 -16.12
C ALA A 302 56.06 57.17 -17.54
N ALA A 303 56.05 58.49 -17.67
CA ALA A 303 55.77 59.24 -18.90
C ALA A 303 56.95 59.22 -19.91
N VAL A 304 56.64 59.39 -21.21
CA VAL A 304 57.26 60.35 -22.16
C VAL A 304 56.64 60.20 -23.57
N ASN A 305 55.86 61.20 -23.96
CA ASN A 305 55.83 61.95 -25.22
C ASN A 305 56.03 61.25 -26.60
N ARG A 306 55.01 61.31 -27.48
CA ARG A 306 54.97 62.18 -28.71
C ARG A 306 53.79 61.84 -29.66
N ASN A 307 53.06 62.92 -30.03
CA ASN A 307 52.48 63.29 -31.34
C ASN A 307 51.58 62.31 -32.13
N VAL A 308 50.59 62.67 -32.97
CA VAL A 308 49.80 63.87 -33.37
C VAL A 308 48.72 63.27 -34.33
N LEU A 309 47.44 63.63 -34.15
CA LEU A 309 46.28 63.88 -35.09
C LEU A 309 46.18 63.21 -36.50
N PRO A 310 45.03 63.31 -37.25
CA PRO A 310 43.60 63.45 -36.87
C PRO A 310 42.62 62.56 -37.71
N VAL A 311 41.34 62.65 -37.31
CA VAL A 311 40.08 62.22 -37.96
C VAL A 311 39.83 62.93 -39.31
N PRO A 312 38.99 62.37 -40.20
CA PRO A 312 37.87 63.17 -40.70
C PRO A 312 36.51 62.44 -40.82
N GLN A 313 35.49 63.19 -40.34
CA GLN A 313 34.05 63.26 -40.65
C GLN A 313 33.19 61.99 -40.65
#